data_AF-A0A7Y0TKX6-F1
#
_entry.id   AF-A0A7Y0TKX6-F1
#
_cell.length_a   1.000
_cell.length_b   1.000
_cell.length_c   1.000
_cell.angle_alpha   90.00
_cell.angle_beta   90.00
_cell.angle_gamma   90.00
#
_symmetry.space_group_name_H-M   'P 1'
#
loop_
_entity.id
_entity.type
_entity.pdbx_description
1 polymer ?
#
loop_
_entity_poly.entity_id
_entity_poly.type
_entity_poly.pdbx_seq_one_letter_code
_entity_poly.pdbx_strand_id
1 'polypeptide(L)'
;MRDHTPDFKMNELSADNKALIRQTAQQLLEKLSADGKLTAETQLEFWIEVPGVKRPRGTYRGGFLMPDSFIYISDYFQSDDQTSRTLQPGQAYVDEGFTLDNVWDDLLDELFYQVEIFTSHISTEKGVTFELWAGNRQRPEGEWIYAVDRKVELG
;
A
#
# COMPACT_ATOMS: atom_id res chain seq x y z
N MET A 1 5.37 -12.41 -37.20
CA MET A 1 4.72 -11.81 -36.02
C MET A 1 5.82 -11.02 -35.32
N ARG A 2 5.81 -9.68 -35.36
CA ARG A 2 6.80 -8.89 -34.63
C ARG A 2 6.38 -8.95 -33.16
N ASP A 3 7.30 -9.41 -32.33
CA ASP A 3 7.14 -9.38 -30.89
C ASP A 3 7.06 -7.89 -30.48
N HIS A 4 5.85 -7.45 -30.15
CA HIS A 4 5.56 -6.09 -29.69
C HIS A 4 5.56 -6.03 -28.16
N THR A 5 6.15 -7.02 -27.49
CA THR A 5 6.37 -6.96 -26.04
C THR A 5 7.23 -5.73 -25.76
N PRO A 6 6.68 -4.69 -25.11
CA PRO A 6 7.48 -3.55 -24.71
C PRO A 6 8.60 -4.07 -23.81
N ASP A 7 9.83 -3.57 -23.99
CA ASP A 7 10.91 -3.79 -23.02
C ASP A 7 10.50 -3.13 -21.70
N PHE A 8 9.78 -3.88 -20.87
CA PHE A 8 9.40 -3.45 -19.54
C PHE A 8 10.63 -3.58 -18.65
N LYS A 9 11.34 -2.47 -18.48
CA LYS A 9 12.41 -2.38 -17.49
C LYS A 9 11.81 -1.88 -16.19
N MET A 10 11.73 -2.78 -15.21
CA MET A 10 11.40 -2.38 -13.86
C MET A 10 12.55 -1.50 -13.35
N ASN A 11 12.22 -0.31 -12.87
CA ASN A 11 13.16 0.50 -12.11
C ASN A 11 12.93 0.18 -10.64
N GLU A 12 13.90 -0.49 -10.03
CA GLU A 12 13.83 -0.83 -8.62
C GLU A 12 13.91 0.44 -7.77
N LEU A 13 13.10 0.47 -6.70
CA LEU A 13 13.17 1.53 -5.71
C LEU A 13 14.55 1.53 -5.05
N SER A 14 15.09 2.72 -4.80
CA SER A 14 16.31 2.85 -4.00
C SER A 14 16.10 2.27 -2.58
N ALA A 15 17.18 1.87 -1.92
CA ALA A 15 17.11 1.37 -0.53
C ALA A 15 16.51 2.42 0.43
N ASP A 16 16.80 3.70 0.20
CA ASP A 16 16.26 4.81 0.98
C ASP A 16 14.74 4.95 0.74
N ASN A 17 14.28 4.82 -0.51
CA ASN A 17 12.85 4.85 -0.84
C ASN A 17 12.11 3.63 -0.26
N LYS A 18 12.70 2.42 -0.34
CA LYS A 18 12.14 1.22 0.31
C LYS A 18 12.03 1.39 1.83
N ALA A 19 13.06 1.95 2.48
CA ALA A 19 13.04 2.23 3.92
C ALA A 19 11.98 3.26 4.30
N LEU A 20 11.82 4.33 3.51
CA LEU A 20 10.80 5.36 3.73
C LEU A 20 9.38 4.81 3.59
N ILE A 21 9.13 4.01 2.55
CA ILE A 21 7.84 3.34 2.33
C ILE A 21 7.57 2.36 3.47
N ARG A 22 8.55 1.54 3.87
CA ARG A 22 8.45 0.62 5.01
C ARG A 22 8.04 1.34 6.28
N GLN A 23 8.79 2.37 6.66
CA GLN A 23 8.50 3.15 7.86
C GLN A 23 7.09 3.75 7.81
N THR A 24 6.67 4.22 6.64
CA THR A 24 5.36 4.86 6.46
C THR A 24 4.24 3.83 6.59
N ALA A 25 4.33 2.69 5.90
CA ALA A 25 3.35 1.61 5.98
C ALA A 25 3.24 1.07 7.42
N GLN A 26 4.37 0.85 8.09
CA GLN A 26 4.42 0.42 9.49
C GLN A 26 3.66 1.39 10.41
N GLN A 27 3.95 2.69 10.32
CA GLN A 27 3.27 3.70 11.13
C GLN A 27 1.76 3.73 10.89
N LEU A 28 1.30 3.58 9.64
CA LEU A 28 -0.12 3.60 9.33
C LEU A 28 -0.84 2.36 9.90
N LEU A 29 -0.27 1.16 9.70
CA LEU A 29 -0.90 -0.08 10.18
C LEU A 29 -0.83 -0.22 11.71
N GLU A 30 0.27 0.19 12.33
CA GLU A 30 0.39 0.24 13.79
C GLU A 30 -0.65 1.22 14.37
N LYS A 31 -0.83 2.38 13.74
CA LYS A 31 -1.84 3.35 14.17
C LYS A 31 -3.27 2.80 14.03
N LEU A 32 -3.58 2.13 12.92
CA LEU A 32 -4.86 1.45 12.71
C LEU A 32 -5.14 0.38 13.77
N SER A 33 -4.13 -0.46 14.05
CA SER A 33 -4.22 -1.51 15.06
C SER A 33 -4.40 -0.92 16.45
N ALA A 34 -3.63 0.11 16.80
CA ALA A 34 -3.74 0.80 18.09
C ALA A 34 -5.11 1.46 18.30
N ASP A 35 -5.74 1.95 17.22
CA ASP A 35 -7.07 2.54 17.24
C ASP A 35 -8.20 1.50 17.23
N GLY A 36 -7.88 0.20 17.15
CA GLY A 36 -8.86 -0.89 17.08
C GLY A 36 -9.72 -0.82 15.81
N LYS A 37 -9.12 -0.34 14.70
CA LYS A 37 -9.79 -0.14 13.41
C LYS A 37 -9.37 -1.15 12.35
N LEU A 38 -8.50 -2.08 12.70
CA LEU A 38 -8.19 -3.22 11.86
C LEU A 38 -9.42 -4.13 11.83
N THR A 39 -9.92 -4.43 10.64
CA THR A 39 -11.04 -5.34 10.36
C THR A 39 -10.73 -6.13 9.09
N ALA A 40 -11.47 -7.19 8.81
CA ALA A 40 -11.24 -8.03 7.63
C ALA A 40 -11.32 -7.24 6.30
N GLU A 41 -12.02 -6.10 6.30
CA GLU A 41 -12.21 -5.22 5.14
C GLU A 41 -11.14 -4.13 5.04
N THR A 42 -10.21 -4.04 6.00
CA THR A 42 -9.18 -2.99 6.02
C THR A 42 -8.22 -3.18 4.85
N GLN A 43 -8.03 -2.12 4.09
CA GLN A 43 -7.16 -2.06 2.92
C GLN A 43 -6.04 -1.08 3.16
N LEU A 44 -4.87 -1.39 2.60
CA LEU A 44 -3.79 -0.46 2.35
C LEU A 44 -3.89 -0.04 0.88
N GLU A 45 -4.41 1.16 0.65
CA GLU A 45 -4.52 1.78 -0.67
C GLU A 45 -3.35 2.75 -0.90
N PHE A 46 -2.96 2.96 -2.15
CA PHE A 46 -1.98 3.99 -2.46
C PHE A 46 -2.22 4.70 -3.79
N TRP A 47 -1.62 5.88 -3.90
CA TRP A 47 -1.62 6.73 -5.09
C TRP A 47 -0.19 7.24 -5.37
N ILE A 48 0.19 7.23 -6.65
CA ILE A 48 1.50 7.67 -7.11
C ILE A 48 1.31 8.83 -8.09
N GLU A 49 1.79 9.99 -7.67
CA GLU A 49 1.89 11.18 -8.49
C GLU A 49 3.31 11.31 -9.05
N VAL A 50 3.42 11.20 -10.37
CA VAL A 50 4.69 11.29 -11.09
C VAL A 50 4.84 12.68 -11.72
N PRO A 51 5.95 13.41 -11.49
CA PRO A 51 6.18 14.72 -12.10
C PRO A 51 6.03 14.71 -13.62
N GLY A 52 5.27 15.66 -14.15
CA GLY A 52 5.04 15.80 -15.58
C GLY A 52 4.05 14.78 -16.18
N VAL A 53 3.63 13.77 -15.42
CA VAL A 53 2.59 12.82 -15.83
C VAL A 53 1.26 13.26 -15.24
N LYS A 54 0.37 13.78 -16.08
CA LYS A 54 -1.01 14.06 -15.67
C LYS A 54 -1.78 12.75 -15.59
N ARG A 55 -1.72 12.10 -14.42
CA ARG A 55 -2.72 11.08 -14.07
C ARG A 55 -3.94 11.82 -13.52
N PRO A 56 -5.12 11.70 -14.15
CA PRO A 56 -6.32 12.26 -13.56
C PRO A 56 -6.50 11.59 -12.20
N ARG A 57 -6.36 12.35 -11.11
CA ARG A 57 -6.92 11.96 -9.80
C ARG A 57 -8.39 11.71 -10.07
N GLY A 58 -8.75 10.44 -10.21
CA GLY A 58 -10.02 10.06 -10.80
C GLY A 58 -11.12 10.29 -9.80
N THR A 59 -11.66 11.51 -9.72
CA THR A 59 -12.97 11.77 -9.12
C THR A 59 -14.03 11.19 -10.05
N TYR A 60 -14.46 9.95 -9.78
CA TYR A 60 -15.61 9.37 -10.47
C TYR A 60 -16.89 10.14 -10.09
N ARG A 61 -17.95 10.04 -10.92
CA ARG A 61 -19.26 10.68 -10.64
C ARG A 61 -19.71 10.30 -9.22
N GLY A 62 -19.57 11.24 -8.28
CA GLY A 62 -19.69 10.99 -6.83
C GLY A 62 -18.63 11.69 -5.98
N GLY A 63 -17.48 12.10 -6.55
CA GLY A 63 -16.46 12.89 -5.85
C GLY A 63 -15.34 12.09 -5.19
N PHE A 64 -15.18 10.80 -5.52
CA PHE A 64 -14.23 9.89 -4.85
C PHE A 64 -12.92 9.75 -5.59
N LEU A 65 -11.79 9.80 -4.88
CA LEU A 65 -10.48 9.41 -5.42
C LEU A 65 -10.42 7.89 -5.59
N MET A 66 -10.04 7.41 -6.77
CA MET A 66 -9.64 6.01 -7.00
C MET A 66 -8.15 5.85 -6.72
N PRO A 67 -7.73 4.83 -5.95
CA PRO A 67 -6.31 4.52 -5.76
C PRO A 67 -5.72 3.92 -7.05
N ASP A 68 -4.39 3.98 -7.19
CA ASP A 68 -3.68 3.26 -8.24
C ASP A 68 -3.71 1.75 -7.95
N SER A 69 -3.63 1.36 -6.66
CA SER A 69 -3.75 -0.03 -6.21
C SER A 69 -4.11 -0.13 -4.73
N PHE A 70 -4.44 -1.36 -4.28
CA PHE A 70 -4.74 -1.68 -2.90
C PHE A 70 -4.30 -3.09 -2.53
N ILE A 71 -4.03 -3.31 -1.24
CA ILE A 71 -3.67 -4.59 -0.61
C ILE A 71 -4.65 -4.86 0.54
N TYR A 72 -5.16 -6.08 0.67
CA TYR A 72 -5.96 -6.46 1.83
C TYR A 72 -5.05 -6.78 3.01
N ILE A 73 -5.20 -6.02 4.09
CA ILE A 73 -4.33 -6.18 5.27
C ILE A 73 -4.60 -7.52 5.98
N SER A 74 -5.82 -8.06 5.81
CA SER A 74 -6.24 -9.36 6.33
C SER A 74 -5.54 -10.57 5.69
N ASP A 75 -4.90 -10.39 4.53
CA ASP A 75 -4.07 -11.44 3.92
C ASP A 75 -2.76 -11.63 4.70
N TYR A 76 -2.36 -10.62 5.48
CA TYR A 76 -1.07 -10.56 6.18
C TYR A 76 -1.21 -10.61 7.70
N PHE A 77 -2.16 -9.86 8.26
CA PHE A 77 -2.33 -9.69 9.70
C PHE A 77 -3.72 -10.14 10.16
N GLN A 78 -3.81 -10.53 11.44
CA GLN A 78 -5.10 -10.82 12.07
C GLN A 78 -5.92 -9.55 12.21
N SER A 79 -7.18 -9.60 11.79
CA SER A 79 -8.05 -8.43 11.74
C SER A 79 -9.10 -8.37 12.85
N ASP A 80 -9.43 -9.48 13.50
CA ASP A 80 -10.62 -9.58 14.37
C ASP A 80 -10.28 -9.72 15.87
N ASP A 81 -9.00 -9.76 16.23
CA ASP A 81 -8.61 -9.79 17.64
C ASP A 81 -8.58 -8.38 18.25
N GLN A 82 -9.77 -7.86 18.58
CA GLN A 82 -9.94 -6.57 19.26
C GLN A 82 -9.30 -6.51 20.66
N THR A 83 -8.78 -7.63 21.18
CA THR A 83 -8.13 -7.66 22.49
C THR A 83 -6.66 -7.27 22.43
N SER A 84 -6.02 -7.47 21.28
CA SER A 84 -4.63 -7.09 21.04
C SER A 84 -4.56 -5.80 20.23
N ARG A 85 -4.08 -4.71 20.84
CA ARG A 85 -3.79 -3.43 20.15
C ARG A 85 -2.45 -3.45 19.40
N THR A 86 -1.98 -4.64 19.05
CA THR A 86 -0.71 -4.86 18.37
C THR A 86 -0.94 -5.79 17.19
N LEU A 87 -0.26 -5.52 16.08
CA LEU A 87 -0.33 -6.35 14.89
C LEU A 87 0.14 -7.76 15.21
N GLN A 88 -0.66 -8.75 14.80
CA GLN A 88 -0.34 -10.17 14.93
C GLN A 88 -0.28 -10.80 13.54
N PRO A 89 0.65 -11.75 13.30
CA PRO A 89 0.70 -12.49 12.05
C PRO A 89 -0.64 -13.15 11.74
N GLY A 90 -1.08 -13.07 10.48
CA GLY A 90 -2.25 -13.80 9.99
C GLY A 90 -2.15 -15.30 10.27
N GLN A 91 -3.29 -15.98 10.39
CA GLN A 91 -3.33 -17.37 10.85
C GLN A 91 -2.46 -18.30 9.98
N ALA A 92 -2.42 -18.09 8.66
CA ALA A 92 -1.58 -18.87 7.75
C ALA A 92 -0.09 -18.77 8.11
N TYR A 93 0.39 -17.57 8.44
CA TYR A 93 1.77 -17.36 8.88
C TYR A 93 2.06 -18.03 10.23
N VAL A 94 1.10 -17.98 11.17
CA VAL A 94 1.22 -18.68 12.46
C VAL A 94 1.32 -20.19 12.26
N ASP A 95 0.49 -20.76 11.39
CA ASP A 95 0.45 -22.20 11.11
C ASP A 95 1.77 -22.70 10.47
N GLU A 96 2.42 -21.83 9.68
CA GLU A 96 3.71 -22.10 9.05
C GLU A 96 4.92 -21.76 9.96
N GLY A 97 4.68 -21.25 11.17
CA GLY A 97 5.72 -20.90 12.12
C GLY A 97 6.51 -19.64 11.77
N PHE A 98 5.95 -18.77 10.92
CA PHE A 98 6.54 -17.49 10.55
C PHE A 98 6.37 -16.43 11.65
N THR A 99 7.30 -15.48 11.64
CA THR A 99 7.32 -14.36 12.59
C THR A 99 6.64 -13.13 12.02
N LEU A 100 6.38 -12.13 12.87
CA LEU A 100 5.85 -10.84 12.43
C LEU A 100 6.77 -10.14 11.41
N ASP A 101 8.09 -10.33 11.52
CA ASP A 101 9.04 -9.77 10.56
C ASP A 101 8.87 -10.38 9.17
N ASN A 102 8.58 -11.69 9.09
CA ASN A 102 8.31 -12.35 7.80
C ASN A 102 7.06 -11.79 7.13
N VAL A 103 5.98 -11.58 7.90
CA VAL A 103 4.73 -10.97 7.40
C VAL A 103 4.98 -9.57 6.85
N TRP A 104 5.79 -8.79 7.57
CA TRP A 104 6.16 -7.45 7.13
C TRP A 104 6.94 -7.49 5.82
N ASP A 105 7.92 -8.39 5.71
CA ASP A 105 8.73 -8.49 4.50
C ASP A 105 7.87 -8.89 3.29
N ASP A 106 6.95 -9.86 3.42
CA ASP A 106 6.05 -10.27 2.33
C ASP A 106 5.10 -9.14 1.89
N LEU A 107 4.46 -8.45 2.85
CA LEU A 107 3.58 -7.31 2.54
C LEU A 107 4.35 -6.18 1.86
N LEU A 108 5.57 -5.89 2.34
CA LEU A 108 6.40 -4.83 1.79
C LEU A 108 6.92 -5.19 0.41
N ASP A 109 7.27 -6.44 0.15
CA ASP A 109 7.68 -6.91 -1.17
C ASP A 109 6.54 -6.76 -2.18
N GLU A 110 5.30 -7.11 -1.82
CA GLU A 110 4.14 -6.82 -2.67
C GLU A 110 3.99 -5.32 -2.92
N LEU A 111 4.05 -4.50 -1.86
CA LEU A 111 3.89 -3.06 -1.97
C LEU A 111 4.98 -2.44 -2.85
N PHE A 112 6.24 -2.80 -2.64
CA PHE A 112 7.37 -2.33 -3.44
C PHE A 112 7.20 -2.73 -4.90
N TYR A 113 6.85 -3.98 -5.17
CA TYR A 113 6.64 -4.46 -6.53
C TYR A 113 5.54 -3.67 -7.25
N GLN A 114 4.40 -3.41 -6.58
CA GLN A 114 3.34 -2.61 -7.17
C GLN A 114 3.79 -1.15 -7.42
N VAL A 115 4.50 -0.53 -6.47
CA VAL A 115 5.03 0.84 -6.64
C VAL A 115 6.02 0.90 -7.82
N GLU A 116 6.95 -0.03 -7.90
CA GLU A 116 7.93 -0.16 -8.99
C GLU A 116 7.26 -0.31 -10.36
N ILE A 117 6.13 -1.04 -10.45
CA ILE A 117 5.34 -1.12 -11.69
C ILE A 117 4.88 0.27 -12.11
N PHE A 118 4.35 1.06 -11.17
CA PHE A 118 3.83 2.39 -11.49
C PHE A 118 4.93 3.41 -11.77
N THR A 119 6.15 3.23 -11.25
CA THR A 119 7.32 4.09 -11.49
C THR A 119 8.27 3.57 -12.58
N SER A 120 8.00 2.39 -13.16
CA SER A 120 8.84 1.76 -14.20
C SER A 120 9.13 2.63 -15.45
N HIS A 121 8.24 3.58 -15.75
CA HIS A 121 8.32 4.42 -16.97
C HIS A 121 9.14 5.71 -16.79
N ILE A 122 9.66 5.99 -15.59
CA ILE A 122 10.45 7.19 -15.30
C ILE A 122 11.89 6.84 -14.98
N SER A 123 12.82 7.66 -15.50
CA SER A 123 14.25 7.45 -15.30
C SER A 123 14.77 7.93 -13.93
N THR A 124 13.95 8.63 -13.15
CA THR A 124 14.30 9.16 -11.84
C THR A 124 13.05 9.19 -10.96
N GLU A 125 13.16 8.64 -9.75
CA GLU A 125 12.09 8.65 -8.75
C GLU A 125 11.99 10.00 -8.02
N LYS A 126 13.01 10.85 -8.16
CA LYS A 126 13.04 12.17 -7.54
C LYS A 126 11.80 13.00 -7.86
N GLY A 127 11.10 13.40 -6.80
CA GLY A 127 9.89 14.21 -6.89
C GLY A 127 8.62 13.39 -7.16
N VAL A 128 8.72 12.06 -7.28
CA VAL A 128 7.55 11.18 -7.23
C VAL A 128 6.93 11.29 -5.85
N THR A 129 5.66 11.61 -5.85
CA THR A 129 4.87 11.74 -4.65
C THR A 129 4.10 10.45 -4.44
N PHE A 130 4.27 9.84 -3.29
CA PHE A 130 3.60 8.62 -2.88
C PHE A 130 2.66 8.90 -1.71
N GLU A 131 1.39 8.58 -1.87
CA GLU A 131 0.35 8.83 -0.89
C GLU A 131 -0.27 7.47 -0.51
N LEU A 132 -0.07 7.03 0.73
CA LEU A 132 -0.68 5.81 1.25
C LEU A 132 -1.87 6.13 2.14
N TRP A 133 -2.89 5.30 2.06
CA TRP A 133 -4.09 5.33 2.86
C TRP A 133 -4.32 3.94 3.44
N ALA A 134 -4.53 3.84 4.74
CA ALA A 134 -4.85 2.57 5.36
C ALA A 134 -6.16 2.72 6.14
N GLY A 135 -7.13 1.84 5.90
CA GLY A 135 -8.44 1.99 6.53
C GLY A 135 -9.54 1.09 5.98
N ASN A 136 -10.78 1.38 6.37
CA ASN A 136 -11.98 0.67 5.90
C ASN A 136 -12.80 1.57 4.99
N ARG A 137 -13.23 1.04 3.85
CA ARG A 137 -13.98 1.78 2.83
C ARG A 137 -15.32 1.10 2.56
N GLN A 138 -16.44 1.81 2.69
CA GLN A 138 -17.75 1.24 2.36
C GLN A 138 -17.87 1.07 0.84
N ARG A 139 -18.15 -0.14 0.38
CA ARG A 139 -18.67 -0.36 -0.97
C ARG A 139 -20.21 -0.34 -0.92
N PRO A 140 -20.91 0.22 -1.93
CA PRO A 140 -20.42 0.64 -3.25
C PRO A 140 -19.98 2.12 -3.34
N GLU A 141 -20.20 2.90 -2.29
CA GLU A 141 -20.13 4.37 -2.36
C GLU A 141 -18.71 4.94 -2.16
N GLY A 142 -17.74 4.14 -1.71
CA GLY A 142 -16.32 4.49 -1.75
C GLY A 142 -15.91 5.54 -0.72
N GLU A 143 -16.69 5.77 0.33
CA GLU A 143 -16.31 6.63 1.46
C GLU A 143 -15.48 5.84 2.49
N TRP A 144 -14.41 6.47 3.00
CA TRP A 144 -13.64 5.92 4.11
C TRP A 144 -14.45 6.03 5.40
N ILE A 145 -14.75 4.90 6.03
CA ILE A 145 -15.32 4.84 7.38
C ILE A 145 -14.31 5.37 8.39
N TYR A 146 -13.06 4.97 8.19
CA TYR A 146 -11.90 5.41 8.93
C TYR A 146 -10.68 5.16 8.04
N ALA A 147 -9.80 6.14 7.94
CA ALA A 147 -8.51 5.99 7.30
C ALA A 147 -7.45 6.82 8.03
N VAL A 148 -6.23 6.33 7.98
CA VAL A 148 -5.02 7.12 8.23
C VAL A 148 -4.26 7.21 6.92
N ASP A 149 -3.80 8.40 6.60
CA ASP A 149 -3.05 8.65 5.37
C ASP A 149 -1.69 9.26 5.67
N ARG A 150 -0.75 9.03 4.76
CA ARG A 150 0.52 9.73 4.75
C ARG A 150 1.02 9.92 3.34
N LYS A 151 1.47 11.13 3.09
CA LYS A 151 2.10 11.55 1.84
C LYS A 151 3.61 11.68 2.05
N VAL A 152 4.39 11.04 1.17
CA VAL A 152 5.86 11.10 1.15
C VAL A 152 6.36 11.41 -0.26
N GLU A 153 7.54 12.02 -0.34
CA GLU A 153 8.24 12.26 -1.60
C GLU A 153 9.41 11.29 -1.71
N LEU A 154 9.51 10.60 -2.85
CA LEU A 154 10.62 9.69 -3.16
C LEU A 154 11.79 10.49 -3.74
N GLY A 155 13.01 10.12 -3.33
CA GLY A 155 14.26 10.86 -3.54
C GLY A 155 15.23 10.18 -4.47
#